data_AF-A0A430HR90-F1
#
_entry.id   AF-A0A430HR90-F1
#
_cell.length_a   1.000
_cell.length_b   1.000
_cell.length_c   1.000
_cell.angle_alpha   90.00
_cell.angle_beta   90.00
_cell.angle_gamma   90.00
#
_symmetry.space_group_name_H-M   'P 1'
#
loop_
_entity.id
_entity.type
_entity.pdbx_description
1 polymer ?
#
loop_
_entity_poly.entity_id
_entity_poly.type
_entity_poly.pdbx_seq_one_letter_code
_entity_poly.pdbx_strand_id
1 'polypeptide(L)'
;MDEEFYASSRRLVQVSFYADGTWVAPMTTTSVDMLGRGQDGSPGGTTATSVVVAVVTWLIGTGGPNPGVATWDNAQAAASAAASAINAGAGSWTEYQVAQYSGGTYILNTTVRSGPSLAGSASVSYQAGWQPSGPITGGAMPGSPQQWTATVNYSYTASGATVGANATGLGKTFLGGVGDYATPVAYPGVAVTPGASYPIVAPLGSIITLTYFE
;
A
#
# COMPACT_ATOMS: atom_id res chain seq x y z
N MET A 1 -77.06 -1.15 -5.83
CA MET A 1 -76.09 -0.06 -5.55
C MET A 1 -74.82 -0.82 -5.27
N ASP A 2 -74.11 -1.13 -6.35
CA ASP A 2 -73.04 -2.11 -6.34
C ASP A 2 -71.77 -1.35 -5.93
N GLU A 3 -71.32 -1.61 -4.71
CA GLU A 3 -70.01 -1.16 -4.23
C GLU A 3 -68.94 -1.92 -5.00
N GLU A 4 -68.40 -1.25 -6.02
CA GLU A 4 -67.23 -1.69 -6.76
C GLU A 4 -66.02 -1.64 -5.80
N PHE A 5 -65.71 -2.79 -5.21
CA PHE A 5 -64.57 -2.98 -4.33
C PHE A 5 -63.29 -2.93 -5.18
N TYR A 6 -62.77 -1.74 -5.45
CA TYR A 6 -61.46 -1.54 -6.06
C TYR A 6 -60.37 -2.00 -5.09
N ALA A 7 -60.05 -3.30 -5.13
CA ALA A 7 -58.81 -3.80 -4.57
C ALA A 7 -57.65 -3.33 -5.46
N SER A 8 -57.10 -2.16 -5.17
CA SER A 8 -55.84 -1.68 -5.73
C SER A 8 -54.74 -2.67 -5.34
N SER A 9 -54.28 -3.48 -6.31
CA SER A 9 -53.09 -4.31 -6.12
C SER A 9 -51.88 -3.39 -6.05
N ARG A 10 -51.25 -3.26 -4.88
CA ARG A 10 -50.00 -2.50 -4.76
C ARG A 10 -48.91 -3.21 -5.56
N ARG A 11 -48.18 -2.46 -6.38
CA ARG A 11 -47.10 -2.98 -7.22
C ARG A 11 -45.77 -2.83 -6.49
N LEU A 12 -44.96 -3.89 -6.47
CA LEU A 12 -43.57 -3.79 -6.01
C LEU A 12 -42.74 -3.05 -7.07
N VAL A 13 -42.04 -2.00 -6.64
CA VAL A 13 -41.18 -1.17 -7.47
C VAL A 13 -39.78 -1.15 -6.89
N GLN A 14 -38.80 -1.18 -7.80
CA GLN A 14 -37.39 -1.08 -7.46
C GLN A 14 -36.75 0.01 -8.32
N VAL A 15 -36.07 0.95 -7.67
CA VAL A 15 -35.36 2.06 -8.32
C VAL A 15 -33.93 2.09 -7.82
N SER A 16 -32.96 2.20 -8.72
CA SER A 16 -31.53 2.27 -8.38
C SER A 16 -30.91 3.60 -8.81
N PHE A 17 -30.08 4.15 -7.94
CA PHE A 17 -29.33 5.38 -8.13
C PHE A 17 -27.83 5.06 -8.20
N TYR A 18 -27.20 5.49 -9.29
CA TYR A 18 -25.75 5.33 -9.56
C TYR A 18 -25.01 6.69 -9.62
N ALA A 19 -25.77 7.77 -9.44
CA ALA A 19 -25.33 9.15 -9.46
C ALA A 19 -26.26 9.97 -8.55
N ASP A 20 -25.83 11.17 -8.17
CA ASP A 20 -26.63 12.10 -7.39
C ASP A 20 -27.97 12.39 -8.08
N GLY A 21 -29.03 12.50 -7.28
CA GLY A 21 -30.37 12.70 -7.78
C GLY A 21 -31.38 13.02 -6.70
N THR A 22 -32.65 12.97 -7.07
CA THR A 22 -33.77 13.16 -6.14
C THR A 22 -34.79 12.08 -6.42
N TRP A 23 -35.25 11.42 -5.37
CA TRP A 23 -36.37 10.50 -5.42
C TRP A 23 -37.59 11.17 -4.82
N VAL A 24 -38.73 11.08 -5.50
CA VAL A 24 -40.01 11.58 -4.99
C VAL A 24 -40.84 10.38 -4.55
N ALA A 25 -41.23 10.35 -3.28
CA ALA A 25 -42.06 9.28 -2.76
C ALA A 25 -43.43 9.29 -3.44
N PRO A 26 -43.91 8.17 -4.00
CA PRO A 26 -45.27 8.09 -4.50
C PRO A 26 -46.29 8.42 -3.41
N MET A 27 -47.47 8.90 -3.82
CA MET A 27 -48.54 9.33 -2.90
C MET A 27 -49.09 8.19 -2.02
N THR A 28 -48.82 6.93 -2.37
CA THR A 28 -49.27 5.73 -1.65
C THR A 28 -48.16 5.08 -0.82
N THR A 29 -46.92 5.55 -0.91
CA THR A 29 -45.75 4.93 -0.27
C THR A 29 -45.40 5.64 1.03
N THR A 30 -45.42 4.90 2.14
CA THR A 30 -45.08 5.39 3.49
C THR A 30 -43.79 4.79 4.05
N SER A 31 -43.25 3.76 3.39
CA SER A 31 -42.02 3.08 3.80
C SER A 31 -41.28 2.51 2.59
N VAL A 32 -39.95 2.49 2.68
CA VAL A 32 -39.06 1.98 1.64
C VAL A 32 -37.99 1.10 2.27
N ASP A 33 -37.69 -0.03 1.64
CA ASP A 33 -36.49 -0.80 1.93
C ASP A 33 -35.34 -0.26 1.09
N MET A 34 -34.20 -0.02 1.73
CA MET A 34 -33.00 0.43 1.03
C MET A 34 -31.93 -0.65 1.06
N LEU A 35 -31.22 -0.83 -0.05
CA LEU A 35 -29.99 -1.61 -0.15
C LEU A 35 -28.97 -0.77 -0.90
N GLY A 36 -27.76 -0.63 -0.38
CA GLY A 36 -26.75 0.15 -1.07
C GLY A 36 -25.35 0.00 -0.53
N ARG A 37 -24.41 0.62 -1.22
CA ARG A 37 -23.00 0.74 -0.83
C ARG A 37 -22.45 2.09 -1.30
N GLY A 38 -21.46 2.62 -0.58
CA GLY A 38 -20.66 3.73 -1.07
C GLY A 38 -19.74 3.31 -2.21
N GLN A 39 -18.81 4.19 -2.58
CA GLN A 39 -17.80 3.90 -3.58
C GLN A 39 -16.77 2.91 -3.03
N ASP A 40 -16.24 2.06 -3.90
CA ASP A 40 -15.12 1.17 -3.57
C ASP A 40 -13.86 1.99 -3.23
N GLY A 41 -13.07 1.50 -2.26
CA GLY A 41 -11.71 1.97 -2.06
C GLY A 41 -10.75 1.26 -3.01
N SER A 42 -9.53 1.77 -3.14
CA SER A 42 -8.46 1.13 -3.90
C SER A 42 -7.31 0.71 -2.97
N PRO A 43 -6.72 -0.48 -3.16
CA PRO A 43 -5.52 -0.87 -2.44
C PRO A 43 -4.42 0.18 -2.59
N GLY A 44 -3.53 0.27 -1.59
CA GLY A 44 -2.34 1.11 -1.66
C GLY A 44 -1.41 0.68 -2.79
N GLY A 45 -0.76 1.63 -3.46
CA GLY A 45 0.21 1.33 -4.52
C GLY A 45 1.54 0.86 -3.96
N THR A 46 2.14 -0.17 -4.57
CA THR A 46 3.51 -0.59 -4.28
C THR A 46 4.49 0.11 -5.22
N THR A 47 5.56 0.70 -4.68
CA THR A 47 6.66 1.30 -5.44
C THR A 47 7.94 0.53 -5.19
N ALA A 48 8.64 0.17 -6.27
CA ALA A 48 9.95 -0.45 -6.20
C ALA A 48 11.04 0.61 -5.94
N THR A 49 12.03 0.26 -5.12
CA THR A 49 13.18 1.12 -4.82
C THR A 49 14.43 0.27 -4.58
N SER A 50 15.59 0.93 -4.58
CA SER A 50 16.87 0.28 -4.34
C SER A 50 17.78 1.18 -3.49
N VAL A 51 18.54 0.56 -2.58
CA VAL A 51 19.44 1.25 -1.66
C VAL A 51 20.77 0.52 -1.55
N VAL A 52 21.88 1.25 -1.57
CA VAL A 52 23.21 0.68 -1.30
C VAL A 52 23.30 0.39 0.20
N VAL A 53 23.65 -0.85 0.54
CA VAL A 53 23.74 -1.32 1.94
C VAL A 53 25.15 -1.72 2.32
N ALA A 54 26.00 -2.02 1.35
CA ALA A 54 27.41 -2.26 1.60
C ALA A 54 28.28 -1.66 0.50
N VAL A 55 29.38 -1.02 0.90
CA VAL A 55 30.42 -0.49 0.01
C VAL A 55 31.75 -1.08 0.44
N VAL A 56 32.45 -1.68 -0.50
CA VAL A 56 33.79 -2.24 -0.30
C VAL A 56 34.74 -1.49 -1.21
N THR A 57 35.79 -0.91 -0.66
CA THR A 57 36.82 -0.20 -1.41
C THR A 57 38.17 -0.84 -1.13
N TRP A 58 38.95 -1.13 -2.17
CA TRP A 58 40.35 -1.50 -2.05
C TRP A 58 41.26 -0.34 -2.48
N LEU A 59 42.25 -0.03 -1.65
CA LEU A 59 43.15 1.11 -1.81
C LEU A 59 44.61 0.65 -1.78
N ILE A 60 45.46 1.33 -2.55
CA ILE A 60 46.91 1.08 -2.56
C ILE A 60 47.57 1.95 -1.48
N GLY A 61 48.47 1.34 -0.72
CA GLY A 61 49.29 2.00 0.29
C GLY A 61 48.97 1.54 1.72
N THR A 62 49.30 2.39 2.69
CA THR A 62 49.06 2.22 4.12
C THR A 62 48.27 3.43 4.61
N GLY A 63 47.24 3.24 5.44
CA GLY A 63 46.46 4.40 5.88
C GLY A 63 45.21 4.12 6.71
N GLY A 64 44.91 2.86 7.03
CA GLY A 64 43.79 2.53 7.92
C GLY A 64 44.19 2.59 9.39
N PRO A 65 43.29 3.05 10.29
CA PRO A 65 43.54 3.04 11.74
C PRO A 65 43.44 1.63 12.34
N ASN A 66 42.78 0.69 11.66
CA ASN A 66 42.60 -0.67 12.16
C ASN A 66 43.63 -1.63 11.52
N PRO A 67 44.36 -2.43 12.33
CA PRO A 67 45.24 -3.45 11.81
C PRO A 67 44.46 -4.66 11.28
N GLY A 68 45.01 -5.34 10.27
CA GLY A 68 44.48 -6.58 9.72
C GLY A 68 43.78 -6.44 8.36
N VAL A 69 43.06 -7.50 7.98
CA VAL A 69 42.39 -7.59 6.68
C VAL A 69 40.90 -7.75 6.89
N ALA A 70 40.13 -6.81 6.37
CA ALA A 70 38.68 -6.92 6.25
C ALA A 70 38.33 -7.99 5.21
N THR A 71 37.19 -8.64 5.41
CA THR A 71 36.74 -9.76 4.60
C THR A 71 35.44 -9.46 3.87
N TRP A 72 35.25 -10.17 2.76
CA TRP A 72 33.99 -10.20 2.02
C TRP A 72 32.85 -10.80 2.85
N ASP A 73 33.16 -11.73 3.76
CA ASP A 73 32.18 -12.34 4.66
C ASP A 73 31.48 -11.28 5.53
N ASN A 74 32.21 -10.30 6.05
CA ASN A 74 31.64 -9.22 6.85
C ASN A 74 30.72 -8.32 6.01
N ALA A 75 31.12 -7.99 4.79
CA ALA A 75 30.32 -7.18 3.88
C ALA A 75 29.06 -7.91 3.41
N GLN A 76 29.15 -9.22 3.17
CA GLN A 76 28.02 -10.06 2.79
C GLN A 76 27.04 -10.25 3.96
N ALA A 77 27.54 -10.46 5.18
CA ALA A 77 26.71 -10.52 6.38
C ALA A 77 25.95 -9.20 6.61
N ALA A 78 26.62 -8.05 6.43
CA ALA A 78 25.98 -6.75 6.55
C ALA A 78 24.86 -6.53 5.52
N ALA A 79 25.11 -6.87 4.24
CA ALA A 79 24.11 -6.76 3.19
C ALA A 79 22.89 -7.67 3.45
N SER A 80 23.15 -8.89 3.93
CA SER A 80 22.11 -9.87 4.29
C SER A 80 21.29 -9.43 5.51
N ALA A 81 21.95 -8.84 6.50
CA ALA A 81 21.29 -8.28 7.68
C ALA A 81 20.39 -7.08 7.31
N ALA A 82 20.84 -6.19 6.43
CA ALA A 82 20.03 -5.08 5.94
C ALA A 82 18.80 -5.55 5.18
N ALA A 83 18.95 -6.52 4.26
CA ALA A 83 17.82 -7.13 3.57
C ALA A 83 16.85 -7.83 4.53
N SER A 84 17.37 -8.54 5.55
CA SER A 84 16.55 -9.20 6.57
C SER A 84 15.79 -8.19 7.43
N ALA A 85 16.41 -7.07 7.80
CA ALA A 85 15.76 -6.00 8.55
C ALA A 85 14.62 -5.37 7.74
N ILE A 86 14.84 -5.06 6.46
CA ILE A 86 13.79 -4.55 5.57
C ILE A 86 12.68 -5.59 5.42
N ASN A 87 13.04 -6.87 5.24
CA ASN A 87 12.07 -7.96 5.17
C ASN A 87 11.27 -8.15 6.45
N ALA A 88 11.82 -7.79 7.62
CA ALA A 88 11.10 -7.78 8.89
C ALA A 88 10.23 -6.51 9.07
N GLY A 89 10.23 -5.58 8.11
CA GLY A 89 9.51 -4.31 8.21
C GLY A 89 10.21 -3.27 9.09
N ALA A 90 11.52 -3.40 9.33
CA ALA A 90 12.26 -2.40 10.08
C ALA A 90 12.28 -1.07 9.32
N GLY A 91 11.94 0.03 10.00
CA GLY A 91 12.04 1.39 9.44
C GLY A 91 13.48 1.92 9.30
N SER A 92 14.47 1.12 9.68
CA SER A 92 15.90 1.45 9.57
C SER A 92 16.77 0.21 9.39
N TRP A 93 17.95 0.41 8.78
CA TRP A 93 18.99 -0.61 8.60
C TRP A 93 20.38 0.02 8.73
N THR A 94 21.41 -0.79 8.89
CA THR A 94 22.80 -0.31 8.94
C THR A 94 23.46 -0.48 7.57
N GLU A 95 23.96 0.61 7.01
CA GLU A 95 24.85 0.61 5.86
C GLU A 95 26.29 0.37 6.32
N TYR A 96 26.99 -0.54 5.64
CA TYR A 96 28.36 -0.96 5.94
C TYR A 96 29.33 -0.43 4.89
N GLN A 97 30.35 0.32 5.27
CA GLN A 97 31.37 0.82 4.34
C GLN A 97 32.75 0.45 4.83
N VAL A 98 33.52 -0.28 4.02
CA VAL A 98 34.88 -0.68 4.35
C VAL A 98 35.86 -0.25 3.27
N ALA A 99 37.00 0.31 3.68
CA ALA A 99 38.14 0.60 2.82
C ALA A 99 39.36 -0.19 3.28
N GLN A 100 39.76 -1.20 2.52
CA GLN A 100 40.92 -2.05 2.77
C GLN A 100 42.15 -1.51 2.02
N TYR A 101 43.26 -1.34 2.74
CA TYR A 101 44.53 -0.93 2.16
C TYR A 101 45.44 -2.13 1.91
N SER A 102 46.25 -2.07 0.84
CA SER A 102 47.22 -3.11 0.49
C SER A 102 48.26 -3.37 1.58
N GLY A 103 48.51 -2.41 2.46
CA GLY A 103 49.40 -2.53 3.62
C GLY A 103 48.83 -3.28 4.82
N GLY A 104 47.67 -3.95 4.69
CA GLY A 104 47.10 -4.77 5.77
C GLY A 104 46.45 -3.96 6.89
N THR A 105 45.83 -2.83 6.52
CA THR A 105 45.03 -1.98 7.43
C THR A 105 43.70 -1.62 6.77
N TYR A 106 42.67 -1.28 7.54
CA TYR A 106 41.38 -0.88 6.98
C TYR A 106 40.67 0.23 7.77
N ILE A 107 39.72 0.90 7.11
CA ILE A 107 38.73 1.80 7.70
C ILE A 107 37.37 1.12 7.59
N LEU A 108 36.59 1.12 8.67
CA LEU A 108 35.21 0.64 8.69
C LEU A 108 34.31 1.75 9.22
N ASN A 109 33.30 2.11 8.43
CA ASN A 109 32.25 3.05 8.81
C ASN A 109 30.90 2.34 8.71
N THR A 110 30.04 2.54 9.71
CA THR A 110 28.66 2.04 9.71
C THR A 110 27.71 3.20 9.91
N THR A 111 26.69 3.31 9.08
CA THR A 111 25.70 4.41 9.14
C THR A 111 24.30 3.84 9.25
N VAL A 112 23.50 4.30 10.20
CA VAL A 112 22.08 3.93 10.28
C VAL A 112 21.32 4.72 9.20
N ARG A 113 20.64 4.00 8.31
CA ARG A 113 19.75 4.53 7.29
C ARG A 113 18.31 4.28 7.69
N SER A 114 17.43 5.20 7.32
CA SER A 114 15.98 5.07 7.52
C SER A 114 15.31 4.90 6.16
N GLY A 115 14.20 4.18 6.13
CA GLY A 115 13.39 4.04 4.93
C GLY A 115 12.01 3.47 5.22
N PRO A 116 11.17 3.37 4.18
CA PRO A 116 9.80 2.92 4.33
C PRO A 116 9.74 1.43 4.70
N SER A 117 8.75 1.06 5.52
CA SER A 117 8.56 -0.30 6.02
C SER A 117 7.58 -1.09 5.14
N LEU A 118 8.07 -2.06 4.38
CA LEU A 118 7.24 -3.14 3.85
C LEU A 118 8.00 -4.45 3.96
N ALA A 119 7.46 -5.36 4.77
CA ALA A 119 8.03 -6.67 5.00
C ALA A 119 8.00 -7.54 3.72
N GLY A 120 9.01 -8.41 3.57
CA GLY A 120 8.97 -9.56 2.67
C GLY A 120 9.32 -9.36 1.19
N SER A 121 9.81 -8.20 0.75
CA SER A 121 10.13 -7.95 -0.68
C SER A 121 11.61 -7.66 -0.98
N ALA A 122 12.47 -7.62 0.04
CA ALA A 122 13.87 -7.23 -0.10
C ALA A 122 14.75 -8.37 -0.62
N SER A 123 15.56 -8.06 -1.63
CA SER A 123 16.56 -8.94 -2.24
C SER A 123 17.89 -8.20 -2.42
N VAL A 124 19.02 -8.89 -2.27
CA VAL A 124 20.35 -8.30 -2.45
C VAL A 124 20.85 -8.56 -3.87
N SER A 125 21.35 -7.52 -4.53
CA SER A 125 22.12 -7.59 -5.77
C SER A 125 23.53 -7.08 -5.53
N TYR A 126 24.52 -7.73 -6.14
CA TYR A 126 25.92 -7.39 -5.99
C TYR A 126 26.50 -6.86 -7.30
N GLN A 127 27.35 -5.83 -7.21
CA GLN A 127 28.11 -5.33 -8.36
C GLN A 127 29.05 -6.41 -8.91
N ALA A 128 29.32 -6.38 -10.21
CA ALA A 128 30.30 -7.26 -10.84
C ALA A 128 31.66 -7.19 -10.14
N GLY A 129 32.25 -8.36 -9.85
CA GLY A 129 33.53 -8.48 -9.13
C GLY A 129 33.39 -8.64 -7.61
N TRP A 130 32.18 -8.49 -7.04
CA TRP A 130 31.90 -8.85 -5.65
C TRP A 130 32.22 -10.32 -5.39
N GLN A 131 32.93 -10.61 -4.29
CA GLN A 131 33.28 -11.98 -3.91
C GLN A 131 32.40 -12.47 -2.74
N PRO A 132 32.09 -13.77 -2.67
CA PRO A 132 31.27 -14.30 -1.58
C PRO A 132 32.01 -14.37 -0.24
N SER A 133 33.34 -14.55 -0.25
CA SER A 133 34.11 -14.75 0.98
C SER A 133 35.59 -14.42 0.79
N GLY A 134 36.32 -14.39 1.91
CA GLY A 134 37.76 -14.25 1.94
C GLY A 134 38.25 -12.80 2.06
N PRO A 135 39.58 -12.58 2.00
CA PRO A 135 40.18 -11.26 2.17
C PRO A 135 39.76 -10.28 1.08
N ILE A 136 39.55 -9.01 1.44
CA ILE A 136 39.36 -7.94 0.45
C ILE A 136 40.74 -7.61 -0.13
N THR A 137 40.96 -7.99 -1.38
CA THR A 137 42.18 -7.66 -2.12
C THR A 137 41.82 -7.01 -3.43
N GLY A 138 42.71 -6.16 -3.94
CA GLY A 138 42.55 -5.58 -5.27
C GLY A 138 42.44 -6.70 -6.30
N GLY A 139 41.40 -6.63 -7.11
CA GLY A 139 41.21 -7.42 -8.32
C GLY A 139 42.24 -7.08 -9.40
N ALA A 140 42.11 -7.77 -10.53
CA ALA A 140 43.12 -7.99 -11.57
C ALA A 140 43.82 -6.78 -12.24
N MET A 141 43.52 -5.53 -11.87
CA MET A 141 44.21 -4.34 -12.39
C MET A 141 45.21 -3.77 -11.36
N PRO A 142 46.52 -3.96 -11.56
CA PRO A 142 47.53 -3.34 -10.72
C PRO A 142 47.45 -1.81 -10.81
N GLY A 143 47.52 -1.12 -9.66
CA GLY A 143 47.76 0.33 -9.64
C GLY A 143 46.55 1.25 -9.47
N SER A 144 45.32 0.75 -9.39
CA SER A 144 44.12 1.59 -9.18
C SER A 144 43.32 1.18 -7.94
N PRO A 145 42.78 2.16 -7.18
CA PRO A 145 41.66 1.93 -6.28
C PRO A 145 40.52 1.18 -6.99
N GLN A 146 39.85 0.30 -6.26
CA GLN A 146 38.69 -0.45 -6.75
C GLN A 146 37.55 -0.37 -5.75
N GLN A 147 36.31 -0.36 -6.25
CA GLN A 147 35.12 -0.22 -5.43
C GLN A 147 34.02 -1.16 -5.91
N TRP A 148 33.35 -1.80 -4.95
CA TRP A 148 32.22 -2.69 -5.16
C TRP A 148 31.08 -2.32 -4.22
N THR A 149 29.86 -2.54 -4.69
CA THR A 149 28.63 -2.21 -3.95
C THR A 149 27.69 -3.42 -3.87
N ALA A 150 27.01 -3.54 -2.73
CA ALA A 150 25.84 -4.39 -2.57
C ALA A 150 24.61 -3.49 -2.40
N THR A 151 23.58 -3.79 -3.17
CA THR A 151 22.34 -3.02 -3.24
C THR A 151 21.18 -3.91 -2.84
N VAL A 152 20.32 -3.43 -1.94
CA VAL A 152 19.04 -4.07 -1.64
C VAL A 152 17.96 -3.46 -2.50
N ASN A 153 17.26 -4.30 -3.24
CA ASN A 153 16.09 -3.95 -4.04
C ASN A 153 14.85 -4.43 -3.29
N TYR A 154 13.87 -3.56 -3.09
CA TYR A 154 12.65 -3.87 -2.35
C TYR A 154 11.47 -3.02 -2.84
N SER A 155 10.27 -3.44 -2.52
CA SER A 155 9.05 -2.67 -2.75
C SER A 155 8.55 -2.09 -1.43
N TYR A 156 7.92 -0.92 -1.46
CA TYR A 156 7.23 -0.34 -0.32
C TYR A 156 5.85 0.21 -0.72
N THR A 157 4.94 0.33 0.24
CA THR A 157 3.63 0.96 0.00
C THR A 157 3.81 2.47 -0.07
N ALA A 158 3.69 3.05 -1.27
CA ALA A 158 3.92 4.48 -1.49
C ALA A 158 2.66 5.34 -1.29
N SER A 159 1.48 4.74 -1.39
CA SER A 159 0.21 5.37 -1.05
C SER A 159 -0.57 4.46 -0.10
N GLY A 160 -1.16 5.03 0.95
CA GLY A 160 -2.13 4.32 1.75
C GLY A 160 -3.31 3.85 0.90
N ALA A 161 -4.04 2.85 1.39
CA ALA A 161 -5.34 2.50 0.84
C ALA A 161 -6.23 3.75 0.73
N THR A 162 -6.94 3.90 -0.37
CA THR A 162 -7.91 5.00 -0.50
C THR A 162 -9.22 4.60 0.16
N VAL A 163 -9.92 5.60 0.70
CA VAL A 163 -11.28 5.46 1.22
C VAL A 163 -12.23 5.95 0.15
N GLY A 164 -13.15 5.09 -0.30
CA GLY A 164 -14.19 5.49 -1.24
C GLY A 164 -15.18 6.46 -0.59
N ALA A 165 -15.82 7.30 -1.42
CA ALA A 165 -16.83 8.23 -0.93
C ALA A 165 -18.08 7.50 -0.39
N ASN A 166 -18.68 8.05 0.67
CA ASN A 166 -19.95 7.55 1.20
C ASN A 166 -21.11 7.94 0.27
N ALA A 167 -22.12 7.07 0.19
CA ALA A 167 -23.40 7.41 -0.42
C ALA A 167 -24.44 7.67 0.68
N THR A 168 -25.41 8.55 0.43
CA THR A 168 -26.49 8.85 1.39
C THR A 168 -27.84 8.97 0.71
N GLY A 169 -28.90 8.60 1.43
CA GLY A 169 -30.28 8.76 0.98
C GLY A 169 -31.25 8.54 2.13
N LEU A 170 -32.34 9.31 2.18
CA LEU A 170 -33.37 9.21 3.23
C LEU A 170 -32.78 9.26 4.66
N GLY A 171 -31.73 10.06 4.86
CA GLY A 171 -31.03 10.19 6.14
C GLY A 171 -30.19 8.95 6.54
N LYS A 172 -29.98 7.99 5.64
CA LYS A 172 -29.11 6.83 5.82
C LYS A 172 -27.80 7.00 5.07
N THR A 173 -26.74 6.38 5.60
CA THR A 173 -25.39 6.42 5.03
C THR A 173 -24.93 5.02 4.66
N PHE A 174 -24.40 4.88 3.46
CA PHE A 174 -23.73 3.68 2.98
C PHE A 174 -22.24 4.02 2.88
N LEU A 175 -21.43 3.34 3.71
CA LEU A 175 -20.00 3.63 3.79
C LEU A 175 -19.28 3.21 2.51
N GLY A 176 -18.27 3.98 2.14
CA GLY A 176 -17.30 3.57 1.12
C GLY A 176 -16.36 2.48 1.63
N GLY A 177 -15.71 1.79 0.70
CA GLY A 177 -14.70 0.76 1.01
C GLY A 177 -13.36 1.38 1.40
N VAL A 178 -12.55 0.65 2.16
CA VAL A 178 -11.20 1.06 2.58
C VAL A 178 -10.20 0.08 1.99
N GLY A 179 -9.50 0.48 0.93
CA GLY A 179 -8.54 -0.40 0.25
C GLY A 179 -9.16 -1.57 -0.51
N ASP A 180 -10.49 -1.66 -0.55
CA ASP A 180 -11.25 -2.77 -1.11
C ASP A 180 -12.69 -2.32 -1.44
N TYR A 181 -13.51 -3.24 -1.93
CA TYR A 181 -14.92 -3.04 -2.24
C TYR A 181 -15.73 -2.56 -1.04
N ALA A 182 -16.65 -1.62 -1.27
CA ALA A 182 -17.61 -1.19 -0.27
C ALA A 182 -18.60 -2.31 0.04
N THR A 183 -18.82 -2.59 1.33
CA THR A 183 -19.77 -3.62 1.78
C THR A 183 -21.21 -3.10 1.68
N PRO A 184 -22.12 -3.82 0.99
CA PRO A 184 -23.52 -3.44 0.96
C PRO A 184 -24.19 -3.49 2.33
N VAL A 185 -25.02 -2.50 2.63
CA VAL A 185 -25.82 -2.39 3.84
C VAL A 185 -27.29 -2.28 3.44
N ALA A 186 -28.17 -2.92 4.22
CA ALA A 186 -29.60 -2.83 4.05
C ALA A 186 -30.22 -2.01 5.20
N TYR A 187 -31.17 -1.14 4.86
CA TYR A 187 -32.02 -0.43 5.81
C TYR A 187 -33.48 -0.74 5.48
N PRO A 188 -34.09 -1.74 6.15
CA PRO A 188 -35.50 -2.07 5.92
C PRO A 188 -36.42 -1.04 6.57
N GLY A 189 -37.59 -0.83 5.99
CA GLY A 189 -38.70 -0.08 6.58
C GLY A 189 -38.39 1.40 6.87
N VAL A 190 -37.59 2.06 6.03
CA VAL A 190 -37.29 3.49 6.18
C VAL A 190 -38.57 4.29 5.92
N ALA A 191 -39.05 4.98 6.95
CA ALA A 191 -40.27 5.78 6.86
C ALA A 191 -40.09 6.97 5.91
N VAL A 192 -41.10 7.22 5.09
CA VAL A 192 -41.16 8.34 4.15
C VAL A 192 -42.53 8.99 4.19
N THR A 193 -42.57 10.30 4.07
CA THR A 193 -43.79 11.07 3.81
C THR A 193 -44.19 10.93 2.33
N PRO A 194 -45.42 10.50 2.02
CA PRO A 194 -45.91 10.42 0.64
C PRO A 194 -45.86 11.79 -0.07
N GLY A 195 -45.46 11.79 -1.34
CA GLY A 195 -45.32 13.00 -2.15
C GLY A 195 -44.08 13.85 -1.84
N ALA A 196 -43.30 13.52 -0.80
CA ALA A 196 -42.10 14.27 -0.45
C ALA A 196 -40.89 13.89 -1.32
N SER A 197 -40.02 14.87 -1.54
CA SER A 197 -38.76 14.71 -2.28
C SER A 197 -37.59 14.44 -1.34
N TYR A 198 -36.77 13.45 -1.66
CA TYR A 198 -35.59 13.05 -0.91
C TYR A 198 -34.35 13.16 -1.79
N PRO A 199 -33.32 13.91 -1.35
CA PRO A 199 -32.05 13.92 -2.05
C PRO A 199 -31.36 12.55 -1.89
N ILE A 200 -30.77 12.08 -2.98
CA ILE A 200 -29.91 10.90 -3.02
C ILE A 200 -28.53 11.38 -3.45
N VAL A 201 -27.52 11.15 -2.61
CA VAL A 201 -26.12 11.41 -2.94
C VAL A 201 -25.47 10.06 -3.20
N ALA A 202 -25.15 9.76 -4.45
CA ALA A 202 -24.54 8.52 -4.87
C ALA A 202 -23.31 8.86 -5.72
N PRO A 203 -22.15 9.12 -5.10
CA PRO A 203 -20.91 9.39 -5.82
C PRO A 203 -20.61 8.27 -6.81
N LEU A 204 -19.95 8.60 -7.93
CA LEU A 204 -19.63 7.63 -8.98
C LEU A 204 -19.01 6.33 -8.41
N GLY A 205 -19.60 5.19 -8.76
CA GLY A 205 -19.21 3.87 -8.26
C GLY A 205 -20.01 3.39 -7.04
N SER A 206 -20.83 4.24 -6.43
CA SER A 206 -21.81 3.87 -5.41
C SER A 206 -23.09 3.32 -6.04
N ILE A 207 -23.91 2.63 -5.25
CA ILE A 207 -25.27 2.25 -5.65
C ILE A 207 -26.20 2.35 -4.45
N ILE A 208 -27.36 2.96 -4.63
CA ILE A 208 -28.48 2.91 -3.68
C ILE A 208 -29.71 2.40 -4.43
N THR A 209 -30.30 1.32 -3.94
CA THR A 209 -31.53 0.72 -4.43
C THR A 209 -32.63 0.94 -3.41
N LEU A 210 -33.76 1.46 -3.87
CA LEU A 210 -35.00 1.60 -3.13
C LEU A 210 -35.98 0.53 -3.61
N THR A 211 -36.60 -0.18 -2.68
CA THR A 211 -37.65 -1.16 -2.95
C THR A 211 -38.89 -0.79 -2.14
N TYR A 212 -40.03 -0.60 -2.81
CA TYR A 212 -41.27 -0.16 -2.15
C TYR A 212 -42.51 -0.59 -2.92
N PHE A 213 -43.67 -0.48 -2.27
CA PHE A 213 -44.97 -0.72 -2.89
C PHE A 213 -45.64 0.60 -3.25
N GLU A 214 -46.19 0.70 -4.47
CA GLU A 214 -47.00 1.83 -4.95
C GLU A 214 -48.39 1.40 -5.45
#